data_AF-A0A2P5W8A8-F1
#
_entry.id   AF-A0A2P5W8A8-F1
#
_cell.length_a   1.000
_cell.length_b   1.000
_cell.length_c   1.000
_cell.angle_alpha   90.00
_cell.angle_beta   90.00
_cell.angle_gamma   90.00
#
_symmetry.space_group_name_H-M   'P 1'
#
loop_
_entity.id
_entity.type
_entity.pdbx_description
1 polymer ?
#
loop_
_entity_poly.entity_id
_entity_poly.type
_entity_poly.pdbx_seq_one_letter_code
_entity_poly.pdbx_strand_id
1 'polypeptide(L)' 'MTAGNYSLKAHYSSINKHIMIDLGIDNNKINWALKDKQEFIDIIGTVYREARKCRGLIIAPKDYSTKYCY' A
#
# COMPACT_ATOMS: atom_id res chain seq x y z
N MET A 1 -0.24 -39.74 -19.82
CA MET A 1 0.19 -38.45 -20.39
C MET A 1 -0.43 -37.36 -19.53
N THR A 2 0.42 -36.52 -18.96
CA THR A 2 0.22 -35.75 -17.73
C THR A 2 -0.83 -34.66 -17.87
N ALA A 3 -1.84 -34.68 -16.99
CA ALA A 3 -2.71 -33.54 -16.74
C ALA A 3 -1.86 -32.46 -16.05
N GLY A 4 -1.19 -31.62 -16.84
CA GLY A 4 -0.40 -30.49 -16.38
C GLY A 4 -1.31 -29.39 -15.84
N ASN A 5 -1.67 -29.51 -14.56
CA ASN A 5 -2.09 -28.48 -13.63
C ASN A 5 -2.40 -27.10 -14.24
N TYR A 6 -3.66 -26.85 -14.60
CA TYR A 6 -4.19 -25.48 -14.56
C TYR A 6 -4.15 -25.03 -13.10
N SER A 7 -3.04 -24.42 -12.68
CA SER A 7 -2.94 -23.75 -11.39
C SER A 7 -3.82 -22.50 -11.45
N LEU A 8 -5.12 -22.71 -11.27
CA LEU A 8 -6.10 -21.70 -10.93
C LEU A 8 -5.76 -21.15 -9.54
N LYS A 9 -4.70 -20.36 -9.44
CA LYS A 9 -4.42 -19.51 -8.28
C LYS A 9 -4.22 -18.06 -8.69
N ALA A 10 -5.20 -17.51 -9.39
CA ALA A 10 -5.60 -16.12 -9.15
C ALA A 10 -6.42 -16.03 -7.84
N HIS A 11 -5.96 -16.68 -6.77
CA HIS A 11 -6.62 -16.62 -5.47
C HIS A 11 -6.16 -15.33 -4.78
N TYR A 12 -7.06 -14.33 -4.76
CA TYR A 12 -7.11 -13.20 -3.83
C TYR A 12 -5.85 -13.00 -2.98
N SER A 13 -4.81 -12.40 -3.56
CA SER A 13 -3.47 -12.38 -2.96
C SER A 13 -3.16 -11.00 -2.36
N SER A 14 -4.11 -10.41 -1.63
CA SER A 14 -3.90 -9.19 -0.83
C SER A 14 -3.99 -9.47 0.68
N ILE A 15 -4.29 -10.70 1.06
CA ILE A 15 -4.45 -11.11 2.46
C ILE A 15 -3.07 -11.60 2.96
N ASN A 16 -2.58 -11.04 4.06
CA ASN A 16 -1.23 -11.29 4.62
C ASN A 16 -0.05 -10.80 3.76
N LYS A 17 -0.21 -9.72 3.01
CA LYS A 17 0.91 -9.04 2.34
C LYS A 17 1.20 -7.69 2.95
N HIS A 18 2.49 -7.39 3.09
CA HIS A 18 2.94 -6.04 3.40
C HIS A 18 2.58 -5.12 2.23
N ILE A 19 1.92 -4.00 2.53
CA ILE A 19 1.53 -3.00 1.54
C ILE A 19 2.53 -1.86 1.61
N MET A 20 3.15 -1.55 0.48
CA MET A 20 4.07 -0.41 0.37
C MET A 20 3.30 0.84 -0.06
N ILE A 21 3.61 1.97 0.58
CA ILE A 21 3.01 3.27 0.26
C ILE A 21 4.13 4.22 -0.13
N ASP A 22 4.10 4.78 -1.33
CA ASP A 22 5.04 5.78 -1.78
C ASP A 22 4.77 7.12 -1.07
N LEU A 23 5.61 7.43 -0.09
CA LEU A 23 5.53 8.63 0.75
C LEU A 23 6.67 9.62 0.42
N GLY A 24 7.57 9.26 -0.51
CA GLY A 24 8.71 10.09 -0.91
C GLY A 24 9.89 10.10 0.09
N ILE A 25 9.78 9.42 1.23
CA ILE A 25 10.85 9.29 2.24
C ILE A 25 11.15 7.81 2.54
N ASP A 26 10.19 7.12 3.14
CA ASP A 26 10.24 5.66 3.35
C ASP A 26 8.91 5.06 2.95
N ASN A 27 8.97 4.04 2.09
CA ASN A 27 7.80 3.43 1.49
C ASN A 27 7.31 2.18 2.25
N ASN A 28 8.06 1.77 3.27
CA ASN A 28 7.74 0.59 4.07
C ASN A 28 6.92 0.93 5.32
N LYS A 29 7.21 2.05 5.98
CA LYS A 29 6.61 2.39 7.28
C LYS A 29 6.50 3.91 7.45
N ILE A 30 5.45 4.35 8.15
CA ILE A 30 5.32 5.73 8.65
C ILE A 30 5.96 5.78 10.03
N ASN A 31 7.07 6.51 10.17
CA ASN A 31 7.85 6.57 11.43
C ASN A 31 7.70 7.90 12.19
N TRP A 32 6.90 8.84 11.69
CA TRP A 32 6.65 10.14 12.30
C TRP A 32 5.21 10.27 12.82
N ALA A 33 4.99 11.23 13.71
CA ALA A 33 3.67 11.55 14.20
C ALA A 33 2.86 12.30 13.13
N LEU A 34 1.74 11.72 12.70
CA LEU A 34 0.75 12.41 11.88
C LEU A 34 0.03 13.46 12.74
N LYS A 35 0.10 14.73 12.33
CA LYS A 35 -0.50 15.85 13.08
C LYS A 35 -2.00 15.97 12.85
N ASP A 36 -2.45 15.60 11.66
CA ASP A 36 -3.84 15.73 11.23
C ASP A 36 -4.55 14.37 11.20
N LYS A 37 -5.75 14.33 11.77
CA LYS A 37 -6.58 13.12 11.79
C LYS A 37 -7.13 12.81 10.40
N GLN A 38 -7.37 13.83 9.58
CA GLN A 38 -7.88 13.63 8.23
C GLN A 38 -6.81 12.97 7.33
N GLU A 39 -5.54 13.41 7.44
CA GLU A 39 -4.40 12.77 6.74
C GLU A 39 -4.33 11.25 6.99
N PHE A 40 -4.60 10.80 8.23
CA PHE A 40 -4.62 9.37 8.57
C PHE A 40 -5.78 8.62 7.91
N ILE A 41 -6.98 9.21 7.90
CA ILE A 41 -8.17 8.62 7.26
C ILE A 41 -7.95 8.48 5.76
N ASP A 42 -7.37 9.51 5.13
CA ASP A 42 -7.13 9.53 3.68
C ASP A 42 -6.09 8.47 3.25
N ILE A 43 -5.04 8.27 4.05
CA ILE A 43 -4.03 7.21 3.82
C ILE A 43 -4.70 5.83 3.90
N ILE A 44 -5.46 5.55 4.95
CA ILE A 44 -6.15 4.26 5.12
C ILE A 44 -7.16 4.03 4.00
N GLY A 45 -7.94 5.06 3.63
CA GLY A 45 -8.92 4.97 2.56
C GLY A 45 -8.27 4.64 1.22
N THR A 46 -7.10 5.23 0.94
CA THR A 46 -6.32 4.95 -0.27
C THR A 46 -5.77 3.52 -0.25
N VAL A 47 -5.21 3.08 0.88
CA VAL A 47 -4.71 1.71 1.06
C VAL A 47 -5.80 0.69 0.81
N TYR A 48 -6.97 0.87 1.42
CA TYR A 48 -8.08 -0.06 1.29
C TYR A 48 -8.56 -0.19 -0.16
N ARG A 49 -8.70 0.94 -0.88
CA ARG A 49 -9.16 0.94 -2.28
C ARG A 49 -8.17 0.29 -3.22
N GLU A 50 -6.88 0.56 -3.06
CA GLU A 50 -5.84 0.07 -3.97
C GLU A 50 -5.42 -1.38 -3.65
N ALA A 51 -5.50 -1.81 -2.38
CA ALA A 51 -5.28 -3.20 -1.98
C ALA A 51 -6.34 -4.15 -2.55
N ARG A 52 -7.59 -3.69 -2.71
CA ARG A 52 -8.65 -4.44 -3.41
C ARG A 52 -8.39 -4.60 -4.90
N LYS A 53 -7.56 -3.73 -5.50
CA LYS A 53 -7.12 -3.82 -6.89
C LYS A 53 -5.85 -4.67 -7.06
N CYS A 54 -5.38 -5.32 -5.99
CA CYS A 54 -4.17 -6.16 -5.98
C CYS A 54 -2.90 -5.40 -6.42
N ARG A 55 -2.81 -4.09 -6.15
CA ARG A 55 -1.59 -3.31 -6.40
C ARG A 55 -0.61 -3.46 -5.24
N GLY A 56 0.65 -3.75 -5.55
CA GLY A 56 1.71 -3.97 -4.55
C GLY A 56 2.37 -2.69 -4.02
N LEU A 57 2.28 -1.60 -4.79
CA LEU A 57 2.76 -0.26 -4.43
C LEU A 57 1.61 0.73 -4.60
N ILE A 58 1.36 1.51 -3.55
CA ILE A 58 0.27 2.49 -3.49
C ILE A 58 0.90 3.87 -3.42
N ILE A 59 0.45 4.83 -4.21
CA ILE A 59 0.96 6.22 -4.14
C ILE A 59 0.17 6.96 -3.07
N ALA A 60 0.84 7.68 -2.17
CA ALA A 60 0.16 8.48 -1.16
C ALA A 60 -0.66 9.62 -1.81
N PRO A 61 -1.82 9.99 -1.24
CA PRO A 61 -2.64 11.09 -1.76
C PRO A 61 -1.98 12.47 -1.59
N LYS A 62 -0.95 12.55 -0.75
CA LYS A 62 -0.19 13.76 -0.47
C LYS A 62 1.29 13.43 -0.55
N ASP A 63 2.06 14.36 -1.10
CA ASP A 63 3.50 14.24 -1.12
C ASP A 63 4.08 14.64 0.25
N TYR A 64 4.80 13.71 0.88
CA TYR A 64 5.47 13.94 2.16
C TYR A 64 6.97 14.24 1.99
N SER A 65 7.48 14.27 0.75
CA SER A 65 8.90 14.51 0.43
C SER A 65 9.45 15.85 0.94
N THR A 66 8.59 16.87 1.09
CA THR A 66 9.01 18.25 1.40
C THR A 66 8.82 18.66 2.87
N LYS A 67 8.15 17.84 3.69
CA LYS A 67 7.74 18.26 5.03
C LYS A 67 8.76 17.98 6.14
N TYR A 68 9.81 17.21 5.85
CA TYR A 68 10.87 16.86 6.78
C TYR A 68 12.21 16.71 6.05
N CYS A 69 12.81 17.83 5.64
CA CYS A 69 14.27 17.90 5.63
C CYS A 69 14.70 17.79 7.09
N TYR A 70 15.30 16.66 7.46
CA TYR A 70 15.97 16.50 8.74
C TYR A 70 17.16 17.46 8.86
#